data_AF-A0A9P1DRN4-F1
#
_entry.id   AF-A0A9P1DRN4-F1
#
_cell.length_a   1.000
_cell.length_b   1.000
_cell.length_c   1.000
_cell.angle_alpha   90.00
_cell.angle_beta   90.00
_cell.angle_gamma   90.00
#
_symmetry.space_group_name_H-M   'P 1'
#
loop_
_entity.id
_entity.type
_entity.pdbx_description
1 polymer ?
#
loop_
_entity_poly.entity_id
_entity_poly.type
_entity_poly.pdbx_seq_one_letter_code
_entity_poly.pdbx_strand_id
1 'polypeptide(L)'
;MGAALAATIVWSSAVASPDFWKADPCDATAALEDLGWLQQYIKIGFFTDYRNQAWHYYSTNETTYAFLWLNSISYANLDFLREACPEAAQLALLLRAEERLPAREAELPFLDFSEASLTGSFSASSGFWPLQRGLQRLRALAKQMAVPEEYSVDIVMPYCNEPLDGLQSKKTGYEEDWLLSPVPLRHVKLILYRLILCFDTREVLYNDNALDTLPEAAKDAARLFGQLEVVPVDASPKAWEAARYFLHMARNYQRLADFTIVLHPDVFEHVNPRTLRNVLLALRVGTFRMAGNDGDWYKYLSMSHHYLLRPSRARFASTNCTEVDLGFQDLWRQLFEEDAPLLEEKTDFGFYCCSQFLVHRELVHRRPQEWYQRKVNEIAWEHCATSYMELLWHGIFRDGKLHEEKRQERKELPFFLRVDNFLEATSDGLV
;
A
#
# COMPACT_ATOMS: atom_id res chain seq x y z
N MET A 1 5.33 -24.25 -25.00
CA MET A 1 6.64 -24.57 -24.41
C MET A 1 7.14 -23.30 -23.73
N GLY A 2 6.86 -23.14 -22.44
CA GLY A 2 7.22 -21.94 -21.69
C GLY A 2 8.65 -22.07 -21.18
N ALA A 3 9.51 -21.12 -21.55
CA ALA A 3 10.82 -20.97 -20.94
C ALA A 3 10.63 -20.35 -19.55
N ALA A 4 10.95 -21.10 -18.49
CA ALA A 4 11.06 -20.52 -17.15
C ALA A 4 12.24 -19.53 -17.15
N LEU A 5 11.92 -18.23 -17.01
CA LEU A 5 12.91 -17.19 -16.78
C LEU A 5 13.55 -17.43 -15.41
N ALA A 6 14.74 -18.01 -15.38
CA ALA A 6 15.54 -18.10 -14.17
C ALA A 6 16.01 -16.69 -13.78
N ALA A 7 15.29 -16.05 -12.87
CA ALA A 7 15.73 -14.81 -12.25
C ALA A 7 17.05 -15.05 -11.50
N THR A 8 18.16 -14.66 -12.13
CA THR A 8 19.48 -14.69 -11.50
C THR A 8 19.62 -13.41 -10.71
N ILE A 9 19.49 -13.50 -9.38
CA ILE A 9 19.79 -12.38 -8.48
C ILE A 9 21.30 -12.11 -8.60
N VAL A 10 21.67 -11.00 -9.24
CA VAL A 10 23.06 -10.55 -9.33
C VAL A 10 23.39 -9.78 -8.06
N TRP A 11 24.06 -10.45 -7.12
CA TRP A 11 24.54 -9.84 -5.90
C TRP A 11 25.73 -8.93 -6.22
N SER A 12 25.64 -7.64 -5.88
CA SER A 12 26.78 -6.73 -6.05
C SER A 12 27.96 -7.21 -5.18
N SER A 13 29.15 -7.26 -5.76
CA SER A 13 30.39 -7.76 -5.13
C SER A 13 30.86 -6.92 -3.92
N ALA A 14 30.21 -5.79 -3.64
CA ALA A 14 30.61 -4.86 -2.59
C ALA A 14 30.13 -5.24 -1.18
N VAL A 15 29.26 -6.24 -1.03
CA VAL A 15 28.61 -6.54 0.28
C VAL A 15 28.93 -7.93 0.83
N ALA A 16 29.43 -8.85 0.00
CA ALA A 16 29.63 -10.24 0.44
C ALA A 16 30.98 -10.45 1.13
N SER A 17 30.96 -10.59 2.46
CA SER A 17 32.04 -11.28 3.19
C SER A 17 32.22 -12.69 2.60
N PRO A 18 33.45 -13.27 2.54
CA PRO A 18 33.67 -14.64 2.09
C PRO A 18 32.79 -15.70 2.76
N ASP A 19 32.27 -15.38 3.95
CA ASP A 19 31.40 -16.26 4.74
C ASP A 19 29.91 -16.22 4.34
N PHE A 20 29.50 -15.29 3.46
CA PHE A 20 28.10 -15.11 3.06
C PHE A 20 27.48 -16.37 2.42
N TRP A 21 28.30 -17.15 1.69
CA TRP A 21 27.86 -18.34 0.97
C TRP A 21 27.97 -19.65 1.77
N LYS A 22 28.48 -19.60 3.01
CA LYS A 22 28.59 -20.81 3.83
C LYS A 22 27.21 -21.23 4.31
N ALA A 23 26.89 -22.52 4.16
CA ALA A 23 25.67 -23.09 4.70
C ALA A 23 25.56 -22.79 6.21
N ASP A 24 24.37 -22.42 6.64
CA ASP A 24 24.08 -22.17 8.04
C ASP A 24 24.07 -23.51 8.80
N PRO A 25 24.74 -23.62 9.96
CA PRO A 25 24.71 -24.85 10.76
C PRO A 25 23.28 -25.32 11.08
N CYS A 26 22.32 -24.39 11.19
CA CYS A 26 20.92 -24.69 11.44
C CYS A 26 20.24 -25.45 10.28
N ASP A 27 20.75 -25.36 9.04
CA ASP A 27 20.17 -26.07 7.90
C ASP A 27 20.37 -27.60 8.00
N ALA A 28 21.42 -28.06 8.68
CA ALA A 28 21.64 -29.49 8.90
C ALA A 28 20.62 -30.11 9.88
N THR A 29 20.01 -29.28 10.72
CA THR A 29 19.03 -29.71 11.74
C THR A 29 17.58 -29.63 11.29
N ALA A 30 17.29 -28.92 10.19
CA ALA A 30 15.94 -28.75 9.68
C ALA A 30 15.72 -29.64 8.44
N ALA A 31 15.17 -30.83 8.65
CA ALA A 31 14.63 -31.66 7.58
C ALA A 31 13.31 -31.07 7.07
N LEU A 32 13.38 -30.00 6.26
CA LEU A 32 12.24 -29.42 5.56
C LEU A 32 11.99 -30.18 4.25
N GLU A 33 11.73 -31.48 4.35
CA GLU A 33 11.65 -32.37 3.18
C GLU A 33 10.34 -32.22 2.36
N ASP A 34 9.34 -31.47 2.84
CA ASP A 34 8.04 -31.36 2.15
C ASP A 34 7.48 -29.93 2.13
N LEU A 35 8.23 -29.01 1.52
CA LEU A 35 7.76 -27.64 1.28
C LEU A 35 7.11 -27.45 -0.10
N GLY A 36 6.89 -28.50 -0.90
CA GLY A 36 6.18 -28.42 -2.19
C GLY A 36 6.74 -27.34 -3.13
N TRP A 37 5.85 -26.45 -3.64
CA TRP A 37 6.18 -25.37 -4.58
C TRP A 37 7.21 -24.36 -4.04
N LEU A 38 7.48 -24.36 -2.74
CA LEU A 38 8.38 -23.43 -2.06
C LEU A 38 9.87 -23.67 -2.35
N GLN A 39 10.21 -24.87 -2.85
CA GLN A 39 11.57 -25.20 -3.26
C GLN A 39 12.12 -24.25 -4.33
N GLN A 40 11.27 -23.53 -5.08
CA GLN A 40 11.75 -22.57 -6.07
C GLN A 40 12.43 -21.33 -5.46
N TYR A 41 12.14 -20.99 -4.20
CA TYR A 41 12.71 -19.83 -3.50
C TYR A 41 13.84 -20.19 -2.54
N ILE A 42 13.94 -21.46 -2.14
CA ILE A 42 15.00 -21.99 -1.26
C ILE A 42 16.00 -22.74 -2.12
N LYS A 43 17.17 -22.15 -2.34
CA LYS A 43 18.22 -22.69 -3.22
C LYS A 43 19.28 -23.48 -2.48
N ILE A 44 19.60 -23.09 -1.24
CA ILE A 44 20.75 -23.63 -0.50
C ILE A 44 20.29 -24.28 0.82
N GLY A 45 19.30 -23.67 1.47
CA GLY A 45 18.78 -24.08 2.77
C GLY A 45 17.94 -22.96 3.36
N PHE A 46 16.92 -23.28 4.15
CA PHE A 46 15.96 -22.30 4.66
C PHE A 46 16.65 -21.19 5.46
N PHE A 47 17.53 -21.55 6.40
CA PHE A 47 18.21 -20.58 7.25
C PHE A 47 19.28 -19.81 6.49
N THR A 48 20.06 -20.49 5.63
CA THR A 48 21.04 -19.82 4.75
C THR A 48 20.37 -18.78 3.86
N ASP A 49 19.30 -19.14 3.16
CA ASP A 49 18.61 -18.22 2.26
C ASP A 49 17.94 -17.09 3.04
N TYR A 50 17.30 -17.37 4.18
CA TYR A 50 16.69 -16.33 5.00
C TYR A 50 17.73 -15.31 5.52
N ARG A 51 18.85 -15.80 6.04
CA ARG A 51 19.98 -14.97 6.48
C ARG A 51 20.52 -14.11 5.35
N ASN A 52 20.75 -14.69 4.17
CA ASN A 52 21.30 -13.98 3.02
C ASN A 52 20.34 -12.90 2.49
N GLN A 53 19.05 -13.20 2.44
CA GLN A 53 18.00 -12.24 2.10
C GLN A 53 17.89 -11.11 3.13
N ALA A 54 18.03 -11.40 4.42
CA ALA A 54 18.03 -10.37 5.45
C ALA A 54 19.27 -9.47 5.39
N TRP A 55 20.44 -10.02 5.08
CA TRP A 55 21.64 -9.23 4.83
C TRP A 55 21.49 -8.31 3.64
N HIS A 56 20.89 -8.80 2.55
CA HIS A 56 20.54 -7.98 1.40
C HIS A 56 19.71 -6.79 1.84
N TYR A 57 18.58 -7.07 2.50
CA TYR A 57 17.64 -6.08 2.94
C TYR A 57 18.28 -5.01 3.83
N TYR A 58 19.01 -5.41 4.87
CA TYR A 58 19.66 -4.44 5.76
C TYR A 58 20.84 -3.71 5.13
N SER A 59 21.36 -4.15 3.98
CA SER A 59 22.46 -3.49 3.28
C SER A 59 21.99 -2.56 2.16
N THR A 60 20.91 -2.91 1.47
CA THR A 60 20.44 -2.21 0.26
C THR A 60 19.07 -1.57 0.43
N ASN A 61 18.35 -1.89 1.51
CA ASN A 61 16.93 -1.56 1.69
C ASN A 61 16.06 -2.15 0.57
N GLU A 62 16.51 -3.22 -0.11
CA GLU A 62 15.76 -3.94 -1.13
C GLU A 62 15.11 -5.17 -0.53
N THR A 63 13.87 -5.42 -0.93
CA THR A 63 13.13 -6.62 -0.56
C THR A 63 12.96 -7.49 -1.80
N THR A 64 12.97 -8.80 -1.60
CA THR A 64 12.65 -9.77 -2.65
C THR A 64 11.41 -10.56 -2.25
N TYR A 65 10.73 -11.16 -3.21
CA TYR A 65 9.63 -12.08 -2.91
C TYR A 65 10.05 -13.22 -1.96
N ALA A 66 11.22 -13.80 -2.21
CA ALA A 66 11.77 -14.84 -1.35
C ALA A 66 11.98 -14.33 0.08
N PHE A 67 12.51 -13.12 0.26
CA PHE A 67 12.71 -12.52 1.58
C PHE A 67 11.40 -12.34 2.34
N LEU A 68 10.40 -11.71 1.72
CA LEU A 68 9.12 -11.40 2.36
C LEU A 68 8.39 -12.69 2.74
N TRP A 69 8.42 -13.68 1.86
CA TRP A 69 7.83 -14.99 2.11
C TRP A 69 8.55 -15.75 3.24
N LEU A 70 9.88 -15.84 3.20
CA LEU A 70 10.69 -16.47 4.26
C LEU A 70 10.44 -15.79 5.62
N ASN A 71 10.33 -14.47 5.64
CA ASN A 71 10.03 -13.71 6.83
C ASN A 71 8.63 -14.06 7.39
N SER A 72 7.62 -14.16 6.54
CA SER A 72 6.26 -14.52 6.95
C SER A 72 6.16 -15.93 7.53
N ILE A 73 6.86 -16.90 6.94
CA ILE A 73 6.97 -18.25 7.51
C ILE A 73 7.72 -18.26 8.84
N SER A 74 8.83 -17.53 8.90
CA SER A 74 9.65 -17.43 10.12
C SER A 74 8.84 -16.92 11.30
N TYR A 75 7.98 -15.91 11.05
CA TYR A 75 7.07 -15.41 12.07
C TYR A 75 5.97 -16.42 12.44
N ALA A 76 5.36 -17.09 11.46
CA ALA A 76 4.30 -18.07 11.69
C ALA A 76 4.79 -19.29 12.50
N ASN A 77 6.09 -19.58 12.46
CA ASN A 77 6.71 -20.74 13.10
C ASN A 77 7.75 -20.35 14.16
N LEU A 78 7.55 -19.23 14.84
CA LEU A 78 8.57 -18.64 15.71
C LEU A 78 9.10 -19.59 16.79
N ASP A 79 8.24 -20.45 17.36
CA ASP A 79 8.67 -21.42 18.39
C ASP A 79 9.60 -22.49 17.82
N PHE A 80 9.31 -23.01 16.62
CA PHE A 80 10.22 -23.90 15.90
C PHE A 80 11.56 -23.20 15.61
N LEU A 81 11.53 -21.94 15.17
CA LEU A 81 12.76 -21.19 14.94
C LEU A 81 13.57 -21.01 16.23
N ARG A 82 12.93 -20.75 17.38
CA ARG A 82 13.65 -20.61 18.66
C ARG A 82 14.38 -21.88 19.05
N GLU A 83 13.83 -23.04 18.75
CA GLU A 83 14.43 -24.34 19.03
C GLU A 83 15.51 -24.71 18.02
N ALA A 84 15.23 -24.52 16.72
CA ALA A 84 16.11 -24.95 15.64
C ALA A 84 17.25 -23.96 15.34
N CYS A 85 16.98 -22.65 15.40
CA CYS A 85 17.93 -21.59 15.09
C CYS A 85 17.58 -20.27 15.81
N PRO A 86 18.04 -20.09 17.07
CA PRO A 86 17.70 -18.92 17.89
C PRO A 86 17.98 -17.58 17.21
N GLU A 87 19.06 -17.47 16.44
CA GLU A 87 19.43 -16.27 15.68
C GLU A 87 18.39 -15.93 14.60
N ALA A 88 17.84 -16.93 13.91
CA ALA A 88 16.77 -16.74 12.93
C ALA A 88 15.48 -16.24 13.61
N ALA A 89 15.15 -16.78 14.79
CA ALA A 89 14.00 -16.32 15.57
C ALA A 89 14.15 -14.85 16.01
N GLN A 90 15.34 -14.46 16.46
CA GLN A 90 15.65 -13.07 16.82
C GLN A 90 15.53 -12.13 15.62
N LEU A 91 16.04 -12.55 14.45
CA LEU A 91 15.90 -11.79 13.22
C LEU A 91 14.42 -11.61 12.84
N ALA A 92 13.62 -12.68 12.90
CA ALA A 92 12.19 -12.62 12.61
C ALA A 92 11.47 -11.64 13.56
N LEU A 93 11.85 -11.61 14.84
CA LEU A 93 11.33 -10.63 15.80
C LEU A 93 11.74 -9.19 15.48
N LEU A 94 12.97 -8.95 15.02
CA LEU A 94 13.43 -7.62 14.59
C LEU A 94 12.66 -7.13 13.35
N LEU A 95 12.50 -7.99 12.35
CA LEU A 95 11.74 -7.67 11.14
C LEU A 95 10.26 -7.46 11.46
N ARG A 96 9.68 -8.27 12.34
CA ARG A 96 8.31 -8.07 12.82
C ARG A 96 8.16 -6.75 13.57
N ALA A 97 9.17 -6.36 14.33
CA ALA A 97 9.20 -5.09 15.04
C ALA A 97 9.23 -3.89 14.08
N GLU A 98 10.02 -3.98 13.01
CA GLU A 98 10.04 -2.98 11.93
C GLU A 98 8.71 -2.96 11.14
N GLU A 99 8.12 -4.11 10.83
CA GLU A 99 6.81 -4.21 10.18
C GLU A 99 5.69 -3.60 11.03
N ARG A 100 5.75 -3.75 12.36
CA ARG A 100 4.71 -3.22 13.26
C ARG A 100 4.96 -1.79 13.70
N LEU A 101 6.03 -1.17 13.21
CA LEU A 101 6.47 0.15 13.65
C LEU A 101 5.34 1.20 13.71
N PRO A 102 4.43 1.33 12.71
CA PRO A 102 3.34 2.31 12.78
C PRO A 102 2.31 2.07 13.88
N ALA A 103 2.12 0.83 14.31
CA ALA A 103 1.10 0.46 15.30
C ALA A 103 1.54 0.67 16.76
N ARG A 104 2.78 1.11 17.00
CA ARG A 104 3.50 0.94 18.26
C ARG A 104 3.39 2.05 19.31
N GLU A 105 2.45 2.99 19.20
CA GLU A 105 2.18 3.91 20.33
C GLU A 105 1.90 3.16 21.65
N ALA A 106 1.44 1.90 21.61
CA ALA A 106 1.14 1.09 22.79
C ALA A 106 2.18 0.00 23.16
N GLU A 107 3.20 -0.28 22.34
CA GLU A 107 4.06 -1.48 22.48
C GLU A 107 5.59 -1.20 22.56
N LEU A 108 5.99 0.04 22.90
CA LEU A 108 7.40 0.38 23.19
C LEU A 108 8.15 -0.62 24.13
N PRO A 109 7.51 -1.27 25.13
CA PRO A 109 8.17 -2.29 25.96
C PRO A 109 8.76 -3.48 25.20
N PHE A 110 8.32 -3.73 23.96
CA PHE A 110 8.86 -4.80 23.13
C PHE A 110 10.29 -4.51 22.63
N LEU A 111 10.64 -3.23 22.46
CA LEU A 111 12.01 -2.83 22.15
C LEU A 111 12.94 -3.10 23.34
N ASP A 112 12.49 -2.75 24.55
CA ASP A 112 13.22 -3.05 25.78
C ASP A 112 13.36 -4.56 26.02
N PHE A 113 12.30 -5.34 25.73
CA PHE A 113 12.35 -6.81 25.79
C PHE A 113 13.32 -7.41 24.77
N SER A 114 13.30 -6.89 23.53
CA SER A 114 14.26 -7.32 22.51
C SER A 114 15.68 -6.95 22.91
N GLU A 115 15.91 -5.75 23.44
CA GLU A 115 17.24 -5.29 23.83
C GLU A 115 17.80 -6.10 25.01
N ALA A 116 16.99 -6.38 26.04
CA ALA A 116 17.38 -7.24 27.15
C ALA A 116 17.67 -8.68 26.70
N SER A 117 16.85 -9.22 25.79
CA SER A 117 17.04 -10.57 25.24
C SER A 117 18.25 -10.67 24.31
N LEU A 118 18.53 -9.61 23.55
CA LEU A 118 19.65 -9.52 22.62
C LEU A 118 20.96 -9.31 23.38
N THR A 119 21.00 -8.42 24.37
CA THR A 119 22.23 -8.11 25.13
C THR A 119 22.69 -9.25 26.06
N GLY A 120 21.79 -10.13 26.52
CA GLY A 120 22.11 -11.19 27.48
C GLY A 120 22.76 -12.46 26.93
N SER A 121 22.61 -12.76 25.63
CA SER A 121 22.91 -14.11 25.10
C SER A 121 23.54 -14.13 23.70
N PHE A 122 24.22 -13.07 23.26
CA PHE A 122 24.98 -13.14 22.01
C PHE A 122 26.26 -13.97 22.16
N SER A 123 26.14 -15.26 21.85
CA SER A 123 27.27 -16.10 21.46
C SER A 123 28.04 -15.45 20.31
N ALA A 124 29.37 -15.65 20.26
CA ALA A 124 30.24 -15.19 19.18
C ALA A 124 29.85 -15.74 17.78
N SER A 125 28.92 -16.72 17.71
CA SER A 125 28.26 -17.17 16.47
C SER A 125 27.34 -16.11 15.83
N SER A 126 27.03 -15.01 16.52
CA SER A 126 26.12 -13.97 16.04
C SER A 126 26.63 -13.20 14.80
N GLY A 127 27.91 -13.31 14.46
CA GLY A 127 28.51 -12.61 13.32
C GLY A 127 27.94 -13.00 11.94
N PHE A 128 27.29 -14.17 11.82
CA PHE A 128 26.70 -14.63 10.56
C PHE A 128 25.35 -13.99 10.27
N TRP A 129 24.59 -13.55 11.27
CA TRP A 129 23.25 -12.99 11.10
C TRP A 129 23.28 -11.45 11.22
N PRO A 130 22.46 -10.71 10.45
CA PRO A 130 22.49 -9.24 10.44
C PRO A 130 21.77 -8.61 11.65
N LEU A 131 21.77 -9.26 12.81
CA LEU A 131 21.00 -8.87 13.99
C LEU A 131 21.38 -7.48 14.50
N GLN A 132 22.68 -7.18 14.57
CA GLN A 132 23.15 -5.86 15.00
C GLN A 132 22.73 -4.75 14.03
N ARG A 133 22.72 -5.03 12.72
CA ARG A 133 22.24 -4.05 11.71
C ARG A 133 20.74 -3.83 11.84
N GLY A 134 19.97 -4.91 12.01
CA GLY A 134 18.53 -4.82 12.24
C GLY A 134 18.19 -4.01 13.49
N LEU A 135 18.88 -4.26 14.60
CA LEU A 135 18.69 -3.49 15.84
C LEU A 135 19.08 -2.01 15.67
N GLN A 136 20.22 -1.72 15.03
CA GLN A 136 20.65 -0.34 14.76
C GLN A 136 19.63 0.40 13.89
N ARG A 137 19.13 -0.24 12.84
CA ARG A 137 18.10 0.32 11.96
C ARG A 137 16.81 0.58 12.71
N LEU A 138 16.33 -0.39 13.49
CA LEU A 138 15.11 -0.24 14.28
C LEU A 138 15.22 0.90 15.31
N ARG A 139 16.38 1.09 15.94
CA ARG A 139 16.67 2.25 16.80
C ARG A 139 16.65 3.57 16.04
N ALA A 140 17.24 3.61 14.86
CA ALA A 140 17.23 4.81 14.02
C ALA A 140 15.79 5.18 13.64
N LEU A 141 14.99 4.20 13.23
CA LEU A 141 13.58 4.39 12.94
C LEU A 141 12.81 4.86 14.19
N ALA A 142 12.96 4.17 15.32
CA ALA A 142 12.31 4.58 16.58
C ALA A 142 12.68 6.01 17.01
N LYS A 143 13.94 6.42 16.83
CA LYS A 143 14.39 7.79 17.11
C LYS A 143 13.72 8.81 16.18
N GLN A 144 13.57 8.50 14.90
CA GLN A 144 12.87 9.36 13.95
C GLN A 144 11.39 9.52 14.33
N MET A 145 10.73 8.45 14.78
CA MET A 145 9.34 8.50 15.26
C MET A 145 9.12 9.30 16.54
N ALA A 146 10.17 9.48 17.35
CA ALA A 146 10.07 10.26 18.57
C ALA A 146 9.80 11.75 18.29
N VAL A 147 9.94 12.19 17.03
CA VAL A 147 9.51 13.50 16.56
C VAL A 147 8.11 13.37 15.96
N PRO A 148 7.05 13.78 16.67
CA PRO A 148 5.69 13.66 16.15
C PRO A 148 5.51 14.58 14.93
N GLU A 149 5.35 13.97 13.76
CA GLU A 149 4.79 14.61 12.57
C GLU A 149 3.40 13.99 12.34
N GLU A 150 2.35 14.68 12.78
CA GLU A 150 0.98 14.28 12.47
C GLU A 150 0.58 14.92 11.14
N TYR A 151 0.46 14.11 10.08
CA TYR A 151 0.00 14.59 8.78
C TYR A 151 -1.51 14.79 8.80
N SER A 152 -1.96 15.91 8.24
CA SER A 152 -3.38 16.08 7.90
C SER A 152 -3.76 15.17 6.74
N VAL A 153 -4.90 14.49 6.85
CA VAL A 153 -5.35 13.52 5.83
C VAL A 153 -6.80 13.79 5.43
N ASP A 154 -7.04 13.93 4.14
CA ASP A 154 -8.38 13.89 3.56
C ASP A 154 -8.65 12.49 3.02
N ILE A 155 -9.71 11.82 3.47
CA ILE A 155 -10.28 10.65 2.79
C ILE A 155 -11.43 11.11 1.92
N VAL A 156 -11.32 10.91 0.61
CA VAL A 156 -12.27 11.36 -0.39
C VAL A 156 -12.98 10.16 -0.99
N MET A 157 -14.31 10.17 -0.94
CA MET A 157 -15.13 9.09 -1.45
C MET A 157 -16.29 9.62 -2.32
N PRO A 158 -16.59 8.96 -3.46
CA PRO A 158 -17.91 9.03 -4.05
C PRO A 158 -18.93 8.53 -3.03
N TYR A 159 -20.16 9.06 -3.04
CA TYR A 159 -21.18 8.59 -2.12
C TYR A 159 -22.61 8.67 -2.69
N CYS A 160 -23.43 7.68 -2.39
CA CYS A 160 -24.85 7.55 -2.70
C CYS A 160 -25.56 6.69 -1.64
N ASN A 161 -25.37 7.03 -0.35
CA ASN A 161 -26.04 6.38 0.79
C ASN A 161 -25.59 4.94 1.08
N GLU A 162 -24.40 4.57 0.62
CA GLU A 162 -23.77 3.30 0.98
C GLU A 162 -23.55 3.25 2.51
N PRO A 163 -23.53 2.04 3.11
CA PRO A 163 -23.43 1.89 4.56
C PRO A 163 -22.07 2.28 5.15
N LEU A 164 -21.02 2.51 4.34
CA LEU A 164 -19.64 2.75 4.78
C LEU A 164 -19.09 1.69 5.77
N ASP A 165 -19.70 0.51 5.81
CA ASP A 165 -19.27 -0.60 6.69
C ASP A 165 -17.91 -1.17 6.27
N GLY A 166 -17.51 -0.94 5.02
CA GLY A 166 -16.14 -1.11 4.52
C GLY A 166 -15.10 -0.20 5.19
N LEU A 167 -15.48 0.76 6.04
CA LEU A 167 -14.55 1.48 6.91
C LEU A 167 -14.53 0.90 8.34
N GLN A 168 -15.47 0.02 8.67
CA GLN A 168 -15.67 -0.54 10.00
C GLN A 168 -15.32 -2.02 10.14
N SER A 169 -14.98 -2.73 9.06
CA SER A 169 -14.55 -4.14 9.06
C SER A 169 -15.61 -5.20 9.42
N LYS A 170 -16.78 -4.82 9.93
CA LYS A 170 -17.77 -5.77 10.52
C LYS A 170 -18.33 -6.86 9.59
N LYS A 171 -18.13 -6.78 8.27
CA LYS A 171 -18.76 -7.69 7.29
C LYS A 171 -17.82 -8.36 6.29
N THR A 172 -16.52 -8.10 6.33
CA THR A 172 -15.60 -8.61 5.30
C THR A 172 -15.16 -10.05 5.50
N GLY A 173 -15.71 -10.76 6.48
CA GLY A 173 -15.30 -12.13 6.83
C GLY A 173 -13.94 -12.19 7.56
N TYR A 174 -13.29 -11.04 7.79
CA TYR A 174 -12.24 -10.90 8.78
C TYR A 174 -12.95 -10.67 10.12
N GLU A 175 -12.95 -11.69 11.00
CA GLU A 175 -13.76 -11.73 12.23
C GLU A 175 -13.41 -10.66 13.30
N GLU A 176 -12.53 -9.72 13.00
CA GLU A 176 -12.01 -8.75 13.96
C GLU A 176 -12.14 -7.31 13.40
N ASP A 177 -12.51 -6.35 14.26
CA ASP A 177 -12.69 -4.92 13.97
C ASP A 177 -11.35 -4.19 13.65
N TRP A 178 -10.70 -4.53 12.53
CA TRP A 178 -9.27 -4.24 12.32
C TRP A 178 -8.93 -2.79 12.06
N LEU A 179 -9.72 -2.08 11.25
CA LEU A 179 -9.48 -0.66 11.01
C LEU A 179 -9.71 0.18 12.28
N LEU A 180 -10.54 -0.33 13.21
CA LEU A 180 -11.01 0.39 14.39
C LEU A 180 -10.23 0.08 15.67
N SER A 181 -9.42 -0.97 15.67
CA SER A 181 -8.49 -1.23 16.76
C SER A 181 -7.25 -0.34 16.62
N PRO A 182 -6.83 0.33 17.70
CA PRO A 182 -7.25 1.62 18.25
C PRO A 182 -6.63 2.82 17.50
N VAL A 183 -6.92 3.00 16.20
CA VAL A 183 -6.40 4.16 15.45
C VAL A 183 -7.35 5.35 15.63
N PRO A 184 -7.07 6.36 16.47
CA PRO A 184 -7.87 7.57 16.50
C PRO A 184 -7.67 8.33 15.17
N LEU A 185 -8.73 8.40 14.37
CA LEU A 185 -8.74 9.08 13.08
C LEU A 185 -9.01 10.59 13.21
N ARG A 186 -8.55 11.21 14.31
CA ARG A 186 -8.79 12.63 14.60
C ARG A 186 -8.09 13.58 13.62
N HIS A 187 -6.95 13.17 13.06
CA HIS A 187 -6.24 13.89 11.99
C HIS A 187 -6.83 13.66 10.59
N VAL A 188 -7.85 12.81 10.51
CA VAL A 188 -8.46 12.42 9.24
C VAL A 188 -9.80 13.10 9.08
N LYS A 189 -9.99 13.74 7.93
CA LYS A 189 -11.24 14.31 7.49
C LYS A 189 -11.87 13.40 6.43
N LEU A 190 -13.09 12.94 6.68
CA LEU A 190 -13.87 12.19 5.69
C LEU A 190 -14.69 13.16 4.83
N ILE A 191 -14.52 13.07 3.51
CA ILE A 191 -15.18 13.92 2.52
C ILE A 191 -15.99 13.05 1.56
N LEU A 192 -17.31 13.14 1.66
CA LEU A 192 -18.26 12.37 0.87
C LEU A 192 -18.83 13.22 -0.27
N TYR A 193 -18.46 12.93 -1.51
CA TYR A 193 -19.04 13.55 -2.70
C TYR A 193 -20.35 12.84 -3.06
N ARG A 194 -21.44 13.35 -2.49
CA ARG A 194 -22.78 12.75 -2.53
C ARG A 194 -23.58 13.22 -3.73
N LEU A 195 -24.13 12.30 -4.51
CA LEU A 195 -25.01 12.64 -5.63
C LEU A 195 -26.33 13.24 -5.13
N ILE A 196 -26.76 14.35 -5.73
CA ILE A 196 -28.04 15.02 -5.40
C ILE A 196 -29.24 14.09 -5.64
N LEU A 197 -29.15 13.18 -6.61
CA LEU A 197 -30.19 12.17 -6.86
C LEU A 197 -30.37 11.19 -5.70
N CYS A 198 -29.34 11.01 -4.87
CA CYS A 198 -29.38 10.13 -3.71
C CYS A 198 -29.82 10.88 -2.45
N PHE A 199 -29.85 12.22 -2.48
CA PHE A 199 -30.27 13.04 -1.35
C PHE A 199 -30.57 14.49 -1.76
N ASP A 200 -31.75 14.98 -1.39
CA ASP A 200 -32.27 16.29 -1.79
C ASP A 200 -31.69 17.46 -0.96
N THR A 201 -30.35 17.53 -0.89
CA THR A 201 -29.65 18.74 -0.44
C THR A 201 -28.75 19.25 -1.55
N ARG A 202 -28.70 20.57 -1.68
CA ARG A 202 -27.77 21.26 -2.58
C ARG A 202 -26.67 22.01 -1.84
N GLU A 203 -26.68 21.96 -0.51
CA GLU A 203 -25.73 22.64 0.34
C GLU A 203 -24.61 21.68 0.78
N VAL A 204 -23.39 22.22 0.91
CA VAL A 204 -22.29 21.50 1.54
C VAL A 204 -22.57 21.43 3.04
N LEU A 205 -22.55 20.22 3.59
CA LEU A 205 -22.82 19.97 5.00
C LEU A 205 -21.53 19.58 5.72
N TYR A 206 -21.44 19.93 7.01
CA TYR A 206 -20.29 19.65 7.84
C TYR A 206 -20.71 18.99 9.15
N ASN A 207 -19.87 18.08 9.67
CA ASN A 207 -19.96 17.46 10.99
C ASN A 207 -21.38 17.01 11.35
N ASP A 208 -21.97 17.50 12.44
CA ASP A 208 -23.29 17.06 12.93
C ASP A 208 -24.38 17.20 11.86
N ASN A 209 -24.42 18.33 11.14
CA ASN A 209 -25.36 18.54 10.05
C ASN A 209 -25.14 17.54 8.90
N ALA A 210 -23.88 17.22 8.58
CA ALA A 210 -23.58 16.19 7.59
C ALA A 210 -24.02 14.80 8.09
N LEU A 211 -23.69 14.48 9.34
CA LEU A 211 -23.96 13.21 9.99
C LEU A 211 -25.46 12.92 10.03
N ASP A 212 -26.28 13.91 10.36
CA ASP A 212 -27.75 13.79 10.42
C ASP A 212 -28.37 13.39 9.08
N THR A 213 -27.70 13.67 7.97
CA THR A 213 -28.18 13.31 6.62
C THR A 213 -27.74 11.93 6.15
N LEU A 214 -26.83 11.27 6.87
CA LEU A 214 -26.36 9.93 6.53
C LEU A 214 -27.33 8.86 7.04
N PRO A 215 -27.47 7.71 6.36
CA PRO A 215 -28.10 6.53 6.94
C PRO A 215 -27.40 6.10 8.24
N GLU A 216 -28.12 5.53 9.22
CA GLU A 216 -27.56 5.14 10.52
C GLU A 216 -26.31 4.25 10.40
N ALA A 217 -26.29 3.30 9.46
CA ALA A 217 -25.13 2.44 9.21
C ALA A 217 -23.86 3.24 8.86
N ALA A 218 -24.00 4.32 8.09
CA ALA A 218 -22.89 5.19 7.71
C ALA A 218 -22.50 6.18 8.83
N LYS A 219 -23.45 6.58 9.68
CA LYS A 219 -23.17 7.48 10.83
C LYS A 219 -22.14 6.87 11.77
N ASP A 220 -22.26 5.59 12.08
CA ASP A 220 -21.33 4.91 12.97
C ASP A 220 -19.90 4.94 12.41
N ALA A 221 -19.74 4.81 11.09
CA ALA A 221 -18.43 4.87 10.45
C ALA A 221 -17.88 6.29 10.46
N ALA A 222 -18.72 7.26 10.11
CA ALA A 222 -18.34 8.67 10.01
C ALA A 222 -17.91 9.27 11.37
N ARG A 223 -18.49 8.80 12.49
CA ARG A 223 -18.14 9.25 13.86
C ARG A 223 -16.70 8.96 14.28
N LEU A 224 -16.02 8.07 13.57
CA LEU A 224 -14.63 7.71 13.86
C LEU A 224 -13.64 8.79 13.43
N PHE A 225 -14.02 9.59 12.43
CA PHE A 225 -13.20 10.64 11.83
C PHE A 225 -13.26 11.92 12.66
N GLY A 226 -12.16 12.68 12.65
CA GLY A 226 -12.10 13.97 13.34
C GLY A 226 -13.02 15.03 12.72
N GLN A 227 -13.27 14.93 11.42
CA GLN A 227 -14.12 15.82 10.66
C GLN A 227 -14.89 15.07 9.58
N LEU A 228 -16.11 15.53 9.31
CA LEU A 228 -16.96 15.02 8.23
C LEU A 228 -17.41 16.20 7.34
N GLU A 229 -17.27 16.05 6.03
CA GLU A 229 -17.81 16.96 5.01
C GLU A 229 -18.63 16.16 4.00
N VAL A 230 -19.85 16.59 3.72
CA VAL A 230 -20.70 16.03 2.66
C VAL A 230 -20.88 17.10 1.59
N VAL A 231 -20.34 16.81 0.41
CA VAL A 231 -20.34 17.73 -0.74
C VAL A 231 -21.38 17.24 -1.75
N PRO A 232 -22.46 17.98 -2.01
CA PRO A 232 -23.42 17.62 -3.05
C PRO A 232 -22.77 17.77 -4.42
N VAL A 233 -23.07 16.81 -5.29
CA VAL A 233 -22.60 16.79 -6.68
C VAL A 233 -23.80 16.62 -7.60
N ASP A 234 -23.97 17.61 -8.48
CA ASP A 234 -24.89 17.53 -9.60
C ASP A 234 -24.21 16.81 -10.76
N ALA A 235 -24.24 15.48 -10.69
CA ALA A 235 -23.63 14.60 -11.67
C ALA A 235 -24.57 13.42 -11.92
N SER A 236 -24.50 12.85 -13.14
CA SER A 236 -25.23 11.61 -13.38
C SER A 236 -24.60 10.47 -12.56
N PRO A 237 -25.36 9.42 -12.20
CA PRO A 237 -24.76 8.21 -11.61
C PRO A 237 -23.71 7.57 -12.53
N LYS A 238 -23.81 7.84 -13.84
CA LYS A 238 -22.86 7.42 -14.88
C LYS A 238 -21.69 8.40 -15.08
N ALA A 239 -21.62 9.52 -14.35
CA ALA A 239 -20.45 10.39 -14.30
C ALA A 239 -19.62 9.89 -13.12
N TRP A 240 -18.74 8.96 -13.46
CA TRP A 240 -18.07 8.08 -12.52
C TRP A 240 -16.98 8.80 -11.73
N GLU A 241 -16.50 8.10 -10.71
CA GLU A 241 -15.74 8.55 -9.56
C GLU A 241 -14.53 9.44 -9.82
N ALA A 242 -13.85 9.22 -10.95
CA ALA A 242 -12.69 10.01 -11.33
C ALA A 242 -12.99 11.51 -11.35
N ALA A 243 -14.15 11.90 -11.88
CA ALA A 243 -14.60 13.29 -11.91
C ALA A 243 -14.61 13.92 -10.50
N ARG A 244 -15.02 13.15 -9.49
CA ARG A 244 -15.14 13.61 -8.10
C ARG A 244 -13.76 13.80 -7.47
N TYR A 245 -12.79 12.98 -7.84
CA TYR A 245 -11.40 13.13 -7.40
C TYR A 245 -10.74 14.38 -8.02
N PHE A 246 -10.92 14.60 -9.33
CA PHE A 246 -10.48 15.87 -9.96
C PHE A 246 -11.20 17.08 -9.35
N LEU A 247 -12.51 16.97 -9.08
CA LEU A 247 -13.30 18.03 -8.45
C LEU A 247 -12.78 18.36 -7.05
N HIS A 248 -12.39 17.36 -6.27
CA HIS A 248 -11.77 17.55 -4.97
C HIS A 248 -10.45 18.32 -5.09
N MET A 249 -9.55 17.87 -5.96
CA MET A 249 -8.25 18.53 -6.17
C MET A 249 -8.42 19.97 -6.67
N ALA A 250 -9.36 20.22 -7.59
CA ALA A 250 -9.66 21.56 -8.09
C ALA A 250 -10.24 22.48 -7.00
N ARG A 251 -11.25 22.03 -6.24
CA ARG A 251 -11.92 22.87 -5.22
C ARG A 251 -11.04 23.15 -4.01
N ASN A 252 -10.22 22.18 -3.64
CA ASN A 252 -9.44 22.24 -2.41
C ASN A 252 -7.97 22.60 -2.65
N TYR A 253 -7.57 22.88 -3.89
CA TYR A 253 -6.18 23.00 -4.31
C TYR A 253 -5.26 23.72 -3.31
N GLN A 254 -5.64 24.92 -2.84
CA GLN A 254 -4.83 25.71 -1.89
C GLN A 254 -4.88 25.22 -0.43
N ARG A 255 -5.90 24.43 -0.09
CA ARG A 255 -6.22 23.95 1.26
C ARG A 255 -6.16 22.43 1.38
N LEU A 256 -5.54 21.73 0.42
CA LEU A 256 -5.39 20.28 0.46
C LEU A 256 -4.68 19.88 1.76
N ALA A 257 -5.19 18.83 2.40
CA ALA A 257 -4.47 18.12 3.44
C ALA A 257 -3.08 17.68 2.93
N ASP A 258 -2.16 17.36 3.83
CA ASP A 258 -0.84 16.88 3.44
C ASP A 258 -0.98 15.67 2.51
N PHE A 259 -1.88 14.74 2.86
CA PHE A 259 -2.25 13.61 2.00
C PHE A 259 -3.74 13.58 1.70
N THR A 260 -4.07 13.22 0.46
CA THR A 260 -5.41 12.83 0.05
C THR A 260 -5.42 11.33 -0.25
N ILE A 261 -6.32 10.61 0.41
CA ILE A 261 -6.62 9.21 0.14
C ILE A 261 -7.94 9.15 -0.61
N VAL A 262 -7.91 8.54 -1.77
CA VAL A 262 -9.06 8.32 -2.64
C VAL A 262 -9.53 6.89 -2.46
N LEU A 263 -10.79 6.71 -2.05
CA LEU A 263 -11.40 5.41 -1.80
C LEU A 263 -12.76 5.27 -2.49
N HIS A 264 -13.10 4.04 -2.89
CA HIS A 264 -14.43 3.66 -3.40
C HIS A 264 -15.36 3.32 -2.22
N PRO A 265 -16.70 3.51 -2.32
CA PRO A 265 -17.66 3.17 -1.25
C PRO A 265 -17.55 1.77 -0.66
N ASP A 266 -17.29 0.77 -1.49
CA ASP A 266 -17.05 -0.63 -1.09
C ASP A 266 -15.55 -0.92 -0.83
N VAL A 267 -14.81 0.07 -0.30
CA VAL A 267 -13.37 0.10 0.06
C VAL A 267 -12.63 -1.24 0.00
N PHE A 268 -13.06 -2.23 0.78
CA PHE A 268 -12.40 -3.52 0.93
C PHE A 268 -12.61 -4.53 -0.20
N GLU A 269 -13.47 -4.24 -1.17
CA GLU A 269 -13.39 -4.91 -2.47
C GLU A 269 -12.11 -4.47 -3.19
N HIS A 270 -11.59 -3.27 -2.94
CA HIS A 270 -10.50 -2.65 -3.71
C HIS A 270 -9.19 -2.45 -2.95
N VAL A 271 -9.15 -2.30 -1.62
CA VAL A 271 -7.91 -2.11 -0.84
C VAL A 271 -7.83 -3.14 0.27
N ASN A 272 -6.62 -3.65 0.48
CA ASN A 272 -6.38 -4.55 1.59
C ASN A 272 -6.59 -3.77 2.90
N PRO A 273 -7.48 -4.22 3.80
CA PRO A 273 -7.73 -3.52 5.06
C PRO A 273 -6.47 -3.23 5.87
N ARG A 274 -5.50 -4.16 5.84
CA ARG A 274 -4.21 -4.05 6.51
C ARG A 274 -3.33 -2.97 5.88
N THR A 275 -3.27 -2.90 4.55
CA THR A 275 -2.59 -1.81 3.83
C THR A 275 -3.16 -0.46 4.27
N LEU A 276 -4.48 -0.27 4.16
CA LEU A 276 -5.11 1.02 4.50
C LEU A 276 -4.86 1.41 5.97
N ARG A 277 -5.01 0.46 6.89
CA ARG A 277 -4.72 0.67 8.31
C ARG A 277 -3.26 1.06 8.55
N ASN A 278 -2.30 0.36 7.93
CA ASN A 278 -0.89 0.65 8.07
C ASN A 278 -0.53 2.03 7.50
N VAL A 279 -1.15 2.43 6.38
CA VAL A 279 -1.00 3.77 5.81
C VAL A 279 -1.51 4.83 6.79
N LEU A 280 -2.74 4.70 7.31
CA LEU A 280 -3.32 5.67 8.25
C LEU A 280 -2.51 5.77 9.54
N LEU A 281 -2.08 4.64 10.10
CA LEU A 281 -1.17 4.64 11.24
C LEU A 281 0.14 5.34 10.92
N ALA A 282 0.74 5.03 9.77
CA ALA A 282 2.02 5.59 9.40
C ALA A 282 1.98 7.10 9.19
N LEU A 283 0.87 7.61 8.64
CA LEU A 283 0.62 9.03 8.48
C LEU A 283 0.41 9.73 9.83
N ARG A 284 -0.30 9.08 10.76
CA ARG A 284 -0.50 9.61 12.10
C ARG A 284 0.80 9.80 12.87
N VAL A 285 1.70 8.81 12.79
CA VAL A 285 2.95 8.79 13.57
C VAL A 285 4.16 9.32 12.78
N GLY A 286 3.96 9.91 11.61
CA GLY A 286 5.03 10.50 10.80
C GLY A 286 5.96 9.50 10.09
N THR A 287 5.77 8.18 10.28
CA THR A 287 6.65 7.15 9.70
C THR A 287 6.57 7.01 8.19
N PHE A 288 5.57 7.59 7.54
CA PHE A 288 5.40 7.46 6.09
C PHE A 288 6.60 8.03 5.30
N ARG A 289 7.21 9.12 5.79
CA ARG A 289 8.38 9.76 5.17
C ARG A 289 9.70 9.04 5.47
N MET A 290 9.78 8.30 6.58
CA MET A 290 11.01 7.69 7.10
C MET A 290 11.58 6.55 6.24
N ALA A 291 10.83 6.10 5.23
CA ALA A 291 11.22 4.96 4.42
C ALA A 291 11.98 5.29 3.13
N GLY A 292 11.99 6.57 2.73
CA GLY A 292 12.76 7.05 1.59
C GLY A 292 14.14 7.55 2.01
N ASN A 293 15.07 7.58 1.07
CA ASN A 293 16.23 8.47 1.22
C ASN A 293 15.72 9.92 1.20
N ASP A 294 16.37 10.84 1.93
CA ASP A 294 15.88 12.21 2.22
C ASP A 294 15.39 13.06 1.03
N GLY A 295 15.65 12.66 -0.22
CA GLY A 295 15.16 13.30 -1.45
C GLY A 295 14.04 12.60 -2.21
N ASP A 296 13.80 11.29 -1.98
CA ASP A 296 12.88 10.44 -2.78
C ASP A 296 11.89 9.70 -1.87
N TRP A 297 11.22 10.45 -0.99
CA TRP A 297 10.15 9.88 -0.19
C TRP A 297 8.85 9.78 -0.98
N TYR A 298 8.02 8.82 -0.57
CA TYR A 298 6.90 8.37 -1.35
C TYR A 298 5.68 9.29 -1.28
N LYS A 299 5.34 9.94 -2.40
CA LYS A 299 4.25 10.91 -2.47
C LYS A 299 3.00 10.43 -3.22
N TYR A 300 3.01 9.23 -3.80
CA TYR A 300 1.85 8.63 -4.47
C TYR A 300 1.85 7.12 -4.27
N LEU A 301 0.80 6.55 -3.66
CA LEU A 301 0.57 5.13 -3.41
C LEU A 301 -0.63 4.57 -4.14
N SER A 302 -0.43 3.64 -5.07
CA SER A 302 -1.51 2.77 -5.53
C SER A 302 -1.88 1.77 -4.43
N MET A 303 -3.11 1.86 -3.95
CA MET A 303 -3.64 1.01 -2.88
C MET A 303 -4.54 -0.12 -3.41
N SER A 304 -4.95 -0.06 -4.68
CA SER A 304 -5.74 -1.09 -5.34
C SER A 304 -5.12 -2.49 -5.18
N HIS A 305 -5.91 -3.46 -4.70
CA HIS A 305 -5.52 -4.87 -4.58
C HIS A 305 -6.17 -5.77 -5.63
N HIS A 306 -6.96 -5.25 -6.58
CA HIS A 306 -7.60 -6.10 -7.62
C HIS A 306 -6.61 -6.79 -8.53
N TYR A 307 -5.39 -6.23 -8.63
CA TYR A 307 -4.22 -6.93 -9.12
C TYR A 307 -4.04 -8.34 -8.49
N LEU A 308 -4.47 -8.54 -7.25
CA LEU A 308 -4.12 -9.70 -6.42
C LEU A 308 -5.18 -10.81 -6.40
N LEU A 309 -6.47 -10.45 -6.36
CA LEU A 309 -7.53 -11.41 -6.03
C LEU A 309 -8.26 -11.98 -7.25
N ARG A 310 -8.37 -11.23 -8.35
CA ARG A 310 -9.06 -11.68 -9.57
C ARG A 310 -8.35 -11.20 -10.83
N PRO A 311 -7.20 -11.79 -11.20
CA PRO A 311 -6.49 -11.46 -12.44
C PRO A 311 -7.37 -11.57 -13.70
N SER A 312 -8.44 -12.37 -13.67
CA SER A 312 -9.42 -12.46 -14.76
C SER A 312 -10.29 -11.21 -14.94
N ARG A 313 -10.66 -10.51 -13.85
CA ARG A 313 -11.32 -9.19 -13.93
C ARG A 313 -10.38 -8.15 -14.48
N ALA A 314 -9.10 -8.32 -14.14
CA ALA A 314 -8.05 -7.56 -14.74
C ALA A 314 -8.06 -7.81 -16.27
N ARG A 315 -7.78 -9.02 -16.72
CA ARG A 315 -7.54 -9.36 -18.14
C ARG A 315 -8.66 -8.95 -19.12
N PHE A 316 -9.87 -8.74 -18.63
CA PHE A 316 -11.01 -8.27 -19.39
C PHE A 316 -11.55 -6.98 -18.77
N ALA A 317 -10.73 -5.91 -18.77
CA ALA A 317 -11.12 -4.57 -18.34
C ALA A 317 -12.43 -4.17 -19.04
N SER A 318 -13.52 -4.35 -18.32
CA SER A 318 -14.91 -4.31 -18.76
C SER A 318 -15.12 -4.77 -20.23
N THR A 319 -15.56 -6.01 -20.41
CA THR A 319 -16.28 -6.44 -21.64
C THR A 319 -17.52 -5.57 -21.94
N ASN A 320 -17.83 -4.60 -21.09
CA ASN A 320 -18.92 -3.66 -21.21
C ASN A 320 -18.49 -2.33 -21.89
N CYS A 321 -17.20 -2.13 -22.19
CA CYS A 321 -16.70 -0.98 -22.95
C CYS A 321 -16.82 -1.22 -24.47
N THR A 322 -17.97 -1.71 -24.90
CA THR A 322 -18.26 -2.07 -26.30
C THR A 322 -19.02 -0.97 -27.05
N GLU A 323 -19.54 0.02 -26.32
CA GLU A 323 -20.16 1.21 -26.92
C GLU A 323 -19.06 2.23 -27.23
N VAL A 324 -19.38 3.25 -28.03
CA VAL A 324 -18.48 4.19 -28.75
C VAL A 324 -17.75 5.18 -27.81
N ASP A 325 -17.36 4.70 -26.64
CA ASP A 325 -16.85 5.45 -25.51
C ASP A 325 -15.38 5.81 -25.71
N LEU A 326 -14.97 6.90 -25.06
CA LEU A 326 -13.62 7.44 -25.06
C LEU A 326 -12.55 6.33 -24.89
N GLY A 327 -11.82 6.03 -25.96
CA GLY A 327 -10.77 5.02 -25.95
C GLY A 327 -9.58 5.43 -25.07
N PHE A 328 -8.76 4.47 -24.65
CA PHE A 328 -7.58 4.73 -23.83
C PHE A 328 -6.66 5.81 -24.43
N GLN A 329 -6.41 5.75 -25.74
CA GLN A 329 -5.56 6.73 -26.43
C GLN A 329 -6.15 8.14 -26.42
N ASP A 330 -7.47 8.26 -26.57
CA ASP A 330 -8.14 9.56 -26.55
C ASP A 330 -8.19 10.13 -25.13
N LEU A 331 -8.44 9.30 -24.12
CA LEU A 331 -8.35 9.70 -22.72
C LEU A 331 -6.93 10.12 -22.35
N TRP A 332 -5.92 9.37 -22.78
CA TRP A 332 -4.51 9.74 -22.60
C TRP A 332 -4.24 11.11 -23.19
N ARG A 333 -4.61 11.32 -24.46
CA ARG A 333 -4.43 12.61 -25.15
C ARG A 333 -5.15 13.74 -24.42
N GLN A 334 -6.36 13.48 -23.91
CA GLN A 334 -7.11 14.46 -23.12
C GLN A 334 -6.44 14.77 -21.78
N LEU A 335 -5.76 13.81 -21.13
CA LEU A 335 -5.09 14.04 -19.84
C LEU A 335 -3.72 14.70 -19.99
N PHE A 336 -2.90 14.18 -20.90
CA PHE A 336 -1.47 14.51 -21.02
C PHE A 336 -1.16 15.46 -22.18
N GLU A 337 -2.12 15.75 -23.06
CA GLU A 337 -1.95 16.65 -24.22
C GLU A 337 -0.86 16.16 -25.20
N GLU A 338 -0.59 14.85 -25.19
CA GLU A 338 0.37 14.15 -26.05
C GLU A 338 -0.21 12.82 -26.53
N ASP A 339 0.41 12.19 -27.52
CA ASP A 339 -0.01 10.85 -27.95
C ASP A 339 0.38 9.79 -26.91
N ALA A 340 -0.48 8.78 -26.76
CA ALA A 340 -0.21 7.69 -25.83
C ALA A 340 1.09 6.97 -26.20
N PRO A 341 1.92 6.60 -25.20
CA PRO A 341 3.03 5.70 -25.46
C PRO A 341 2.45 4.43 -26.10
N LEU A 342 3.18 3.88 -27.07
CA LEU A 342 2.88 2.55 -27.57
C LEU A 342 2.95 1.59 -26.39
N LEU A 343 1.79 1.17 -25.89
CA LEU A 343 1.71 0.04 -24.97
C LEU A 343 2.23 -1.16 -25.76
N GLU A 344 3.44 -1.63 -25.46
CA GLU A 344 3.96 -2.84 -26.07
C GLU A 344 2.91 -3.95 -25.89
N GLU A 345 2.53 -4.55 -27.03
CA GLU A 345 1.25 -5.19 -27.35
C GLU A 345 0.78 -6.38 -26.48
N LYS A 346 1.41 -6.67 -25.33
CA LYS A 346 1.19 -7.92 -24.56
C LYS A 346 1.35 -7.82 -23.06
N THR A 347 1.06 -6.68 -22.47
CA THR A 347 0.81 -6.66 -21.05
C THR A 347 -0.66 -7.06 -20.87
N ASP A 348 -0.90 -8.24 -20.27
CA ASP A 348 -2.22 -8.69 -19.79
C ASP A 348 -2.62 -7.77 -18.63
N PHE A 349 -2.78 -6.49 -18.95
CA PHE A 349 -3.19 -5.46 -18.03
C PHE A 349 -4.64 -5.63 -17.75
N GLY A 350 -4.98 -5.19 -16.56
CA GLY A 350 -6.31 -5.35 -16.18
C GLY A 350 -6.75 -4.51 -15.03
N PHE A 351 -7.95 -4.00 -15.21
CA PHE A 351 -8.44 -2.89 -14.43
C PHE A 351 -9.85 -3.18 -13.98
N TYR A 352 -10.08 -2.93 -12.71
CA TYR A 352 -11.42 -2.78 -12.20
C TYR A 352 -11.71 -1.28 -12.15
N CYS A 353 -12.96 -0.87 -12.41
CA CYS A 353 -13.25 0.55 -12.33
C CYS A 353 -12.98 1.06 -10.91
N CYS A 354 -12.37 2.25 -10.80
CA CYS A 354 -12.22 2.99 -9.56
C CYS A 354 -11.03 2.62 -8.66
N SER A 355 -9.84 3.01 -9.09
CA SER A 355 -8.63 2.91 -8.26
C SER A 355 -8.75 3.59 -6.91
N GLN A 356 -8.09 2.98 -5.94
CA GLN A 356 -7.85 3.59 -4.66
C GLN A 356 -6.36 3.92 -4.55
N PHE A 357 -6.07 5.16 -4.17
CA PHE A 357 -4.70 5.62 -4.07
C PHE A 357 -4.56 6.67 -2.97
N LEU A 358 -3.33 6.89 -2.53
CA LEU A 358 -2.95 8.01 -1.70
C LEU A 358 -2.02 8.92 -2.50
N VAL A 359 -2.19 10.24 -2.37
CA VAL A 359 -1.32 11.23 -3.00
C VAL A 359 -1.02 12.37 -2.03
N HIS A 360 0.23 12.82 -2.00
CA HIS A 360 0.65 13.99 -1.25
C HIS A 360 0.36 15.27 -2.03
N ARG A 361 -0.03 16.36 -1.34
CA ARG A 361 -0.37 17.64 -1.96
C ARG A 361 0.69 18.19 -2.91
N GLU A 362 1.97 17.94 -2.64
CA GLU A 362 3.06 18.42 -3.51
C GLU A 362 2.99 17.82 -4.92
N LEU A 363 2.55 16.56 -5.08
CA LEU A 363 2.37 15.98 -6.41
C LEU A 363 1.14 16.53 -7.10
N VAL A 364 0.08 16.84 -6.34
CA VAL A 364 -1.10 17.52 -6.88
C VAL A 364 -0.69 18.91 -7.38
N HIS A 365 0.13 19.65 -6.62
CA HIS A 365 0.60 20.99 -6.98
C HIS A 365 1.58 21.06 -8.15
N ARG A 366 2.08 19.92 -8.65
CA ARG A 366 2.87 19.91 -9.89
C ARG A 366 2.05 20.34 -11.11
N ARG A 367 0.72 20.23 -11.04
CA ARG A 367 -0.19 20.71 -12.07
C ARG A 367 -1.00 21.88 -11.53
N PRO A 368 -1.18 22.96 -12.30
CA PRO A 368 -1.94 24.11 -11.83
C PRO A 368 -3.42 23.75 -11.57
N GLN A 369 -4.07 24.49 -10.68
CA GLN A 369 -5.48 24.28 -10.30
C GLN A 369 -6.39 24.23 -11.53
N GLU A 370 -6.15 25.10 -12.51
CA GLU A 370 -6.89 25.19 -13.75
C GLU A 370 -6.84 23.90 -14.56
N TRP A 371 -5.74 23.15 -14.48
CA TRP A 371 -5.63 21.86 -15.15
C TRP A 371 -6.67 20.87 -14.60
N TYR A 372 -6.77 20.75 -13.27
CA TYR A 372 -7.79 19.90 -12.63
C TYR A 372 -9.20 20.36 -12.98
N GLN A 373 -9.46 21.67 -12.90
CA GLN A 373 -10.76 22.24 -13.25
C GLN A 373 -11.14 21.93 -14.71
N ARG A 374 -10.21 22.05 -15.66
CA ARG A 374 -10.45 21.67 -17.06
C ARG A 374 -10.77 20.19 -17.19
N LYS A 375 -10.01 19.28 -16.57
CA LYS A 375 -10.27 17.83 -16.68
C LYS A 375 -11.63 17.42 -16.10
N VAL A 376 -12.14 18.12 -15.07
CA VAL A 376 -13.53 17.91 -14.60
C VAL A 376 -14.56 18.25 -15.69
N ASN A 377 -14.35 19.32 -16.46
CA ASN A 377 -15.36 19.86 -17.37
C ASN A 377 -15.23 19.35 -18.81
N GLU A 378 -14.02 18.99 -19.25
CA GLU A 378 -13.71 18.65 -20.65
C GLU A 378 -13.81 17.14 -20.91
N ILE A 379 -13.52 16.30 -19.91
CA ILE A 379 -13.54 14.84 -20.06
C ILE A 379 -14.95 14.33 -19.76
N ALA A 380 -15.52 13.59 -20.70
CA ALA A 380 -16.73 12.82 -20.47
C ALA A 380 -16.41 11.62 -19.57
N TRP A 381 -16.55 11.81 -18.25
CA TRP A 381 -16.23 10.80 -17.22
C TRP A 381 -17.23 9.65 -17.17
N GLU A 382 -17.40 8.95 -18.28
CA GLU A 382 -18.22 7.76 -18.40
C GLU A 382 -17.52 6.54 -17.79
N HIS A 383 -18.19 5.38 -17.80
CA HIS A 383 -17.71 4.16 -17.16
C HIS A 383 -16.32 3.75 -17.66
N CYS A 384 -16.10 3.80 -18.97
CA CYS A 384 -14.83 3.41 -19.58
C CYS A 384 -13.70 4.37 -19.23
N ALA A 385 -13.96 5.68 -19.28
CA ALA A 385 -12.96 6.68 -18.90
C ALA A 385 -12.50 6.48 -17.45
N THR A 386 -13.43 6.24 -16.52
CA THR A 386 -13.08 5.99 -15.11
C THR A 386 -12.40 4.65 -14.89
N SER A 387 -12.67 3.66 -15.73
CA SER A 387 -11.99 2.36 -15.67
C SER A 387 -10.50 2.49 -16.03
N TYR A 388 -10.18 3.21 -17.11
CA TYR A 388 -8.79 3.48 -17.49
C TYR A 388 -8.04 4.33 -16.47
N MET A 389 -8.75 5.17 -15.71
CA MET A 389 -8.12 6.01 -14.70
C MET A 389 -7.32 5.21 -13.67
N GLU A 390 -7.67 3.94 -13.40
CA GLU A 390 -6.88 3.14 -12.47
C GLU A 390 -5.39 3.05 -12.83
N LEU A 391 -5.10 2.89 -14.12
CA LEU A 391 -3.72 2.95 -14.63
C LEU A 391 -3.18 4.38 -14.66
N LEU A 392 -4.04 5.33 -15.04
CA LEU A 392 -3.60 6.68 -15.40
C LEU A 392 -3.32 7.57 -14.20
N TRP A 393 -3.82 7.26 -13.00
CA TRP A 393 -3.44 8.01 -11.79
C TRP A 393 -1.94 7.94 -11.52
N HIS A 394 -1.34 6.76 -11.71
CA HIS A 394 0.09 6.60 -11.60
C HIS A 394 0.80 7.51 -12.61
N GLY A 395 0.36 7.50 -13.88
CA GLY A 395 0.87 8.41 -14.91
C GLY A 395 0.71 9.90 -14.58
N ILE A 396 -0.43 10.31 -14.01
CA ILE A 396 -0.64 11.69 -13.57
C ILE A 396 0.41 12.03 -12.51
N PHE A 397 0.56 11.25 -11.46
CA PHE A 397 1.41 11.61 -10.33
C PHE A 397 2.90 11.23 -10.50
N ARG A 398 3.26 10.52 -11.57
CA ARG A 398 4.63 10.09 -11.89
C ARG A 398 5.11 10.51 -13.27
N ASP A 399 4.69 11.71 -13.69
CA ASP A 399 5.21 12.39 -14.88
C ASP A 399 5.10 11.53 -16.16
N GLY A 400 3.94 10.90 -16.38
CA GLY A 400 3.62 10.12 -17.58
C GLY A 400 4.17 8.69 -17.58
N LYS A 401 4.90 8.26 -16.54
CA LYS A 401 5.33 6.86 -16.42
C LYS A 401 4.10 5.99 -16.13
N LEU A 402 3.89 4.96 -16.94
CA LEU A 402 2.79 4.00 -16.76
C LEU A 402 3.18 2.75 -15.97
N HIS A 403 4.47 2.40 -15.98
CA HIS A 403 4.95 1.23 -15.27
C HIS A 403 4.98 1.50 -13.77
N GLU A 404 4.11 0.80 -13.05
CA GLU A 404 4.15 0.77 -11.59
C GLU A 404 4.99 -0.42 -11.12
N GLU A 405 6.08 -0.11 -10.41
CA GLU A 405 6.88 -1.12 -9.71
C GLU A 405 6.07 -1.77 -8.58
N LYS A 406 6.33 -3.05 -8.33
CA LYS A 406 5.69 -3.83 -7.27
C LYS A 406 6.01 -3.25 -5.91
N ARG A 407 5.08 -3.26 -4.96
CA ARG A 407 5.36 -2.72 -3.62
C ARG A 407 6.54 -3.44 -2.96
N GLN A 408 6.71 -4.74 -3.25
CA GLN A 408 7.83 -5.54 -2.75
C GLN A 408 9.19 -5.11 -3.33
N GLU A 409 9.23 -4.44 -4.47
CA GLU A 409 10.48 -4.04 -5.16
C GLU A 409 10.86 -2.59 -4.86
N ARG A 410 9.91 -1.81 -4.32
CA ARG A 410 10.04 -0.38 -4.05
C ARG A 410 10.83 -0.07 -2.79
N LYS A 411 12.09 0.33 -2.98
CA LYS A 411 13.04 0.66 -1.90
C LYS A 411 12.66 1.92 -1.12
N GLU A 412 11.81 2.76 -1.69
CA GLU A 412 11.30 3.99 -1.07
C GLU A 412 10.11 3.74 -0.14
N LEU A 413 9.47 2.56 -0.22
CA LEU A 413 8.36 2.21 0.66
C LEU A 413 8.87 1.74 2.03
N PRO A 414 8.15 2.01 3.13
CA PRO A 414 8.48 1.41 4.41
C PRO A 414 8.29 -0.10 4.35
N PHE A 415 9.10 -0.85 5.10
CA PHE A 415 9.00 -2.32 5.13
C PHE A 415 7.57 -2.82 5.39
N PHE A 416 6.85 -2.16 6.29
CA PHE A 416 5.47 -2.49 6.65
C PHE A 416 4.43 -2.29 5.52
N LEU A 417 4.77 -1.57 4.45
CA LEU A 417 3.96 -1.45 3.23
C LEU A 417 4.41 -2.41 2.12
N ARG A 418 5.55 -3.09 2.29
CA ARG A 418 6.07 -4.11 1.35
C ARG A 418 5.69 -5.53 1.73
N VAL A 419 5.52 -5.79 3.03
CA VAL A 419 5.22 -7.10 3.64
C VAL A 419 3.75 -7.50 3.64
N ASP A 420 2.87 -6.76 2.96
CA ASP A 420 1.48 -7.19 2.89
C ASP A 420 1.39 -8.48 2.04
N ASN A 421 0.93 -9.55 2.67
CA ASN A 421 1.26 -10.97 2.40
C ASN A 421 0.62 -11.58 1.15
N PHE A 422 0.61 -10.87 0.02
CA PHE A 422 -0.03 -11.35 -1.18
C PHE A 422 0.93 -11.31 -2.37
N LEU A 423 0.81 -12.32 -3.23
CA LEU A 423 1.40 -12.32 -4.56
C LEU A 423 0.81 -11.10 -5.31
N GLU A 424 1.59 -10.02 -5.40
CA GLU A 424 1.32 -8.93 -6.33
C GLU A 424 1.43 -9.43 -7.75
N ALA A 425 0.28 -9.74 -8.37
CA ALA A 425 0.21 -9.93 -9.81
C ALA A 425 0.42 -8.55 -10.44
N THR A 426 1.57 -8.34 -11.06
CA THR A 426 1.77 -7.14 -11.86
C THR A 426 1.05 -7.25 -13.19
N SER A 427 0.96 -6.09 -13.83
CA SER A 427 0.69 -5.87 -15.25
C SER A 427 1.31 -6.84 -16.24
N ASP A 428 2.37 -7.53 -15.82
CA ASP A 428 3.20 -8.37 -16.69
C ASP A 428 2.72 -9.83 -16.68
N GLY A 429 1.61 -10.09 -15.98
CA GLY A 429 1.09 -11.43 -15.74
C GLY A 429 1.85 -12.12 -14.61
N LEU A 430 1.10 -12.80 -13.75
CA LEU A 430 1.53 -13.76 -12.72
C LEU A 430 3.03 -14.12 -12.73
N VAL A 431 3.72 -13.82 -11.63
CA VAL A 431 4.87 -14.63 -11.17
C VAL A 431 4.37 -15.59 -10.11
#